data_AF-A0A5E7TNU0-F1
#
_entry.id   AF-A0A5E7TNU0-F1
#
_cell.length_a   1.000
_cell.length_b   1.000
_cell.length_c   1.000
_cell.angle_alpha   90.00
_cell.angle_beta   90.00
_cell.angle_gamma   90.00
#
_symmetry.space_group_name_H-M   'P 1'
#
loop_
_entity.id
_entity.type
_entity.pdbx_description
1 polymer ?
#
loop_
_entity_poly.entity_id
_entity_poly.type
_entity_poly.pdbx_seq_one_letter_code
_entity_poly.pdbx_strand_id
1 'polypeptide(L)'
;MTNQRLPRLECNPDTPYQMRVDGGLHGGVGEVRYMAASTGSKPIPYRLYQDAARRLPLVVDVPVSGRVPDSGTVELPLYARIERLAEVPRVGRYSDLVKVTVTW
;
A
#
# COMPACT_ATOMS: atom_id res chain seq x y z
N MET A 1 -4.49 -17.21 12.21
CA MET A 1 -5.38 -17.04 11.04
C MET A 1 -5.94 -15.64 11.10
N THR A 2 -5.28 -14.65 10.51
CA THR A 2 -5.77 -13.28 10.50
C THR A 2 -6.92 -13.21 9.50
N ASN A 3 -8.13 -12.95 9.99
CA ASN A 3 -9.31 -12.73 9.17
C ASN A 3 -9.15 -11.38 8.44
N GLN A 4 -8.35 -11.34 7.38
CA GLN A 4 -8.10 -10.14 6.58
C GLN A 4 -9.31 -9.90 5.67
N ARG A 5 -10.28 -9.13 6.16
CA ARG A 5 -11.18 -8.42 5.25
C ARG A 5 -10.33 -7.45 4.45
N LEU A 6 -10.17 -7.74 3.16
CA LEU A 6 -9.52 -6.81 2.23
C LEU A 6 -10.42 -5.57 2.06
N PRO A 7 -9.82 -4.38 1.88
CA PRO A 7 -10.60 -3.22 1.47
C PRO A 7 -11.29 -3.50 0.14
N ARG A 8 -12.58 -3.19 0.07
CA ARG A 8 -13.39 -3.31 -1.15
C ARG A 8 -14.20 -2.05 -1.41
N LEU A 9 -14.44 -1.78 -2.69
CA LEU A 9 -15.35 -0.74 -3.17
C LEU A 9 -16.60 -1.40 -3.74
N GLU A 10 -17.77 -0.95 -3.30
CA GLU A 10 -19.08 -1.37 -3.82
C GLU A 10 -19.77 -0.17 -4.46
N CYS A 11 -20.06 -0.29 -5.74
CA CYS A 11 -20.61 0.78 -6.58
C CYS A 11 -21.42 0.17 -7.73
N ASN A 12 -22.17 1.01 -8.45
CA ASN A 12 -22.81 0.56 -9.68
C ASN A 12 -21.74 0.15 -10.71
N PRO A 13 -22.01 -0.85 -11.56
CA PRO A 13 -21.16 -1.19 -12.70
C PRO A 13 -20.77 0.03 -13.53
N ASP A 14 -19.60 -0.02 -14.14
CA ASP A 14 -19.01 1.03 -15.00
C ASP A 14 -18.63 2.35 -14.32
N THR A 15 -18.91 2.50 -13.02
CA THR A 15 -18.48 3.66 -12.23
C THR A 15 -16.95 3.77 -12.29
N PRO A 16 -16.38 4.86 -12.84
CA PRO A 16 -14.94 5.07 -12.83
C PRO A 16 -14.48 5.39 -11.41
N TYR A 17 -13.28 4.95 -11.04
CA TYR A 17 -12.68 5.32 -9.77
C TYR A 17 -11.18 5.57 -9.91
N GLN A 18 -10.62 6.31 -8.96
CA GLN A 18 -9.19 6.45 -8.75
C GLN A 18 -8.82 6.08 -7.32
N MET A 19 -7.69 5.41 -7.17
CA MET A 19 -7.06 5.12 -5.89
C MET A 19 -5.69 5.80 -5.82
N ARG A 20 -5.39 6.43 -4.69
CA ARG A 20 -4.04 6.93 -4.34
C ARG A 20 -3.63 6.35 -3.00
N VAL A 21 -2.34 6.06 -2.84
CA VAL A 21 -1.75 5.64 -1.56
C VAL A 21 -0.63 6.60 -1.20
N ASP A 22 -0.72 7.24 -0.03
CA ASP A 22 0.26 8.24 0.40
C ASP A 22 1.62 7.64 0.78
N GLY A 23 2.55 8.48 1.25
CA GLY A 23 3.91 8.12 1.64
C GLY A 23 4.04 7.40 2.98
N GLY A 24 2.94 7.20 3.72
CA GLY A 24 2.99 6.72 5.10
C GLY A 24 3.47 7.78 6.11
N LEU A 25 3.45 7.42 7.39
CA LEU A 25 3.81 8.33 8.50
C LEU A 25 5.29 8.70 8.52
N HIS A 26 6.15 7.88 7.90
CA HIS A 26 7.60 8.04 7.95
C HIS A 26 8.20 8.58 6.65
N GLY A 27 7.42 9.33 5.86
CA GLY A 27 7.94 10.16 4.78
C GLY A 27 8.42 9.39 3.54
N GLY A 28 7.70 8.35 3.13
CA GLY A 28 7.96 7.65 1.87
C GLY A 28 7.75 8.55 0.64
N VAL A 29 8.55 8.32 -0.40
CA VAL A 29 8.52 9.05 -1.68
C VAL A 29 8.81 8.09 -2.84
N GLY A 30 8.31 8.42 -4.04
CA GLY A 30 8.47 7.55 -5.21
C GLY A 30 7.85 6.18 -4.93
N GLU A 31 8.61 5.10 -5.09
CA GLU A 31 8.11 3.73 -4.84
C GLU A 31 8.30 3.25 -3.39
N VAL A 32 9.09 3.97 -2.58
CA VAL A 32 9.59 3.47 -1.29
C VAL A 32 8.92 4.19 -0.13
N ARG A 33 8.47 3.40 0.85
CA ARG A 33 7.95 3.83 2.15
C ARG A 33 8.80 3.21 3.26
N TYR A 34 8.61 3.69 4.49
CA TYR A 34 9.45 3.28 5.61
C TYR A 34 8.62 2.88 6.83
N MET A 35 8.93 1.72 7.39
CA MET A 35 8.48 1.39 8.73
C MET A 35 9.55 1.82 9.74
N ALA A 36 9.16 2.49 10.81
CA ALA A 36 10.07 2.88 11.88
C ALA A 36 9.70 2.17 13.19
N ALA A 37 10.71 1.94 14.03
CA ALA A 37 10.55 1.52 15.41
C ALA A 37 10.76 2.72 16.34
N SER A 38 10.83 2.49 17.67
CA SER A 38 11.19 3.53 18.64
C SER A 38 12.50 4.26 18.28
N THR A 39 12.67 5.45 18.84
CA THR A 39 13.79 6.38 18.55
C THR A 39 15.15 5.67 18.51
N GLY A 40 15.91 5.94 17.43
CA GLY A 40 17.28 5.43 17.23
C GLY A 40 17.41 4.18 16.36
N SER A 41 16.32 3.53 15.95
CA SER A 41 16.38 2.40 14.99
C SER A 41 16.38 2.90 13.55
N LYS A 42 17.22 2.32 12.68
CA LYS A 42 17.17 2.63 11.24
C LYS A 42 15.83 2.17 10.65
N PRO A 43 15.13 3.00 9.84
CA PRO A 43 13.88 2.60 9.23
C PRO A 43 14.05 1.42 8.26
N ILE A 44 13.00 0.61 8.13
CA ILE A 44 12.94 -0.51 7.19
C ILE A 44 12.20 -0.06 5.92
N PRO A 45 12.88 0.06 4.77
CA PRO A 45 12.24 0.38 3.50
C PRO A 45 11.35 -0.77 3.01
N TYR A 46 10.20 -0.41 2.46
CA TYR A 46 9.29 -1.33 1.78
C TYR A 46 8.61 -0.66 0.58
N ARG A 47 8.11 -1.47 -0.34
CA ARG A 47 7.28 -1.02 -1.48
C ARG A 47 5.90 -1.66 -1.42
N LEU A 48 4.92 -0.99 -2.00
CA LEU A 48 3.56 -1.47 -2.20
C LEU A 48 3.30 -1.73 -3.68
N TYR A 49 2.47 -2.71 -3.99
CA TYR A 49 2.16 -3.16 -5.34
C TYR A 49 0.68 -3.47 -5.50
N GLN A 50 0.19 -3.33 -6.73
CA GLN A 50 -1.19 -3.63 -7.12
C GLN A 50 -1.45 -5.14 -7.28
N ASP A 51 -0.41 -5.91 -7.61
CA ASP A 51 -0.53 -7.32 -7.97
C ASP A 51 0.30 -8.24 -7.06
N ALA A 52 -0.18 -9.47 -6.91
CA ALA A 52 0.47 -10.48 -6.06
C ALA A 52 1.89 -10.86 -6.54
N ALA A 53 2.17 -10.72 -7.84
CA ALA A 53 3.50 -10.96 -8.41
C ALA A 53 4.45 -9.77 -8.18
N ARG A 54 3.95 -8.64 -7.64
CA ARG A 54 4.68 -7.42 -7.30
C ARG A 54 5.41 -6.82 -8.52
N ARG A 55 4.68 -6.69 -9.63
CA ARG A 55 5.18 -6.12 -10.89
C ARG A 55 4.77 -4.66 -11.09
N LEU A 56 3.63 -4.27 -10.53
CA LEU A 56 3.03 -2.94 -10.69
C LEU A 56 3.14 -2.16 -9.39
N PRO A 57 4.16 -1.30 -9.22
CA PRO A 57 4.34 -0.55 -7.99
C PRO A 57 3.23 0.49 -7.79
N LEU A 58 2.88 0.71 -6.52
CA LEU A 58 2.04 1.81 -6.05
C LEU A 58 2.93 2.97 -5.62
N VAL A 59 3.29 3.80 -6.60
CA VAL A 59 4.06 5.03 -6.40
C VAL A 59 3.27 5.98 -5.50
N VAL A 60 3.94 6.60 -4.54
CA VAL A 60 3.36 7.55 -3.58
C VAL A 60 2.59 8.65 -4.31
N ASP A 61 1.33 8.83 -3.92
CA ASP A 61 0.38 9.84 -4.43
C ASP A 61 0.06 9.80 -5.94
N VAL A 62 0.57 8.81 -6.67
CA VAL A 62 0.23 8.60 -8.08
C VAL A 62 -1.11 7.86 -8.19
N PRO A 63 -2.11 8.40 -8.92
CA PRO A 63 -3.41 7.75 -9.06
C PRO A 63 -3.33 6.48 -9.90
N VAL A 64 -4.02 5.45 -9.44
CA VAL A 64 -4.36 4.25 -10.20
C VAL A 64 -5.84 4.31 -10.54
N SER A 65 -6.17 4.29 -11.83
CA SER A 65 -7.55 4.35 -12.30
C SER A 65 -8.11 2.94 -12.55
N GLY A 66 -9.41 2.77 -12.31
CA GLY A 66 -10.13 1.55 -12.68
C GLY A 66 -11.61 1.83 -12.96
N ARG A 67 -12.34 0.78 -13.31
CA ARG A 67 -13.81 0.79 -13.44
C ARG A 67 -14.39 -0.37 -12.65
N VAL A 68 -15.55 -0.13 -12.06
CA VAL A 68 -16.29 -1.15 -11.33
C VAL A 68 -16.83 -2.18 -12.34
N PRO A 69 -16.55 -3.49 -12.15
CA PRO A 69 -17.05 -4.53 -13.04
C PRO A 69 -18.56 -4.77 -12.86
N ASP A 70 -19.15 -5.61 -13.72
CA ASP A 70 -20.57 -5.97 -13.67
C ASP A 70 -21.02 -6.55 -12.32
N SER A 71 -20.10 -7.12 -11.53
CA SER A 71 -20.40 -7.62 -10.19
C SER A 71 -20.66 -6.50 -9.17
N GLY A 72 -20.39 -5.23 -9.51
CA GLY A 72 -20.52 -4.09 -8.61
C GLY A 72 -19.48 -4.02 -7.50
N THR A 73 -18.48 -4.92 -7.51
CA THR A 73 -17.47 -5.02 -6.45
C THR A 73 -16.05 -4.99 -7.01
N VAL A 74 -15.20 -4.16 -6.41
CA VAL A 74 -13.76 -4.10 -6.68
C VAL A 74 -12.99 -4.39 -5.39
N GLU A 75 -12.12 -5.39 -5.42
CA GLU A 75 -11.14 -5.61 -4.35
C GLU A 75 -9.94 -4.67 -4.52
N LEU A 76 -9.46 -4.08 -3.43
CA LEU A 76 -8.33 -3.16 -3.42
C LEU A 76 -7.17 -3.72 -2.55
N PRO A 77 -6.60 -4.88 -2.91
CA PRO A 77 -5.50 -5.46 -2.16
C PRO A 77 -4.23 -4.62 -2.30
N LEU A 78 -3.47 -4.53 -1.20
CA LEU A 78 -2.14 -3.94 -1.21
C LEU A 78 -1.11 -5.04 -0.93
N TYR A 79 -0.24 -5.30 -1.90
CA TYR A 79 0.83 -6.28 -1.75
C TYR A 79 2.12 -5.57 -1.34
N ALA A 80 2.70 -5.93 -0.20
CA ALA A 80 3.91 -5.30 0.32
C ALA A 80 5.15 -6.17 0.13
N ARG A 81 6.32 -5.53 -0.01
CA ARG A 81 7.63 -6.20 0.04
C ARG A 81 8.63 -5.32 0.77
N ILE A 82 9.36 -5.90 1.73
CA ILE A 82 10.53 -5.27 2.35
C ILE A 82 11.68 -5.29 1.34
N GLU A 83 12.33 -4.14 1.16
CA GLU A 83 13.48 -4.01 0.27
C GLU A 83 14.70 -4.74 0.83
N ARG A 84 15.69 -5.02 -0.01
CA ARG A 84 16.94 -5.63 0.46
C ARG A 84 17.62 -4.69 1.45
N LEU A 85 17.93 -5.20 2.63
CA LEU A 85 18.64 -4.47 3.67
C LEU A 85 20.13 -4.83 3.62
N ALA A 86 20.99 -3.82 3.80
CA ALA A 86 22.44 -4.02 3.86
C ALA A 86 22.91 -4.66 5.18
N GLU A 87 22.11 -4.48 6.24
CA GLU A 87 22.38 -4.96 7.59
C GLU A 87 21.09 -5.49 8.22
N VAL A 88 21.23 -6.33 9.25
CA VAL A 88 20.10 -6.84 10.02
C VAL A 88 19.54 -5.73 10.90
N PRO A 89 18.23 -5.38 10.81
CA PRO A 89 17.63 -4.40 11.70
C PRO A 89 17.71 -4.81 13.16
N ARG A 90 17.81 -3.80 14.04
CA ARG A 90 17.68 -4.03 15.48
C ARG A 90 16.33 -4.67 15.79
N VAL A 91 16.30 -5.59 16.76
CA VAL A 91 15.07 -6.20 17.26
C VAL A 91 14.09 -5.12 17.76
N GLY A 92 12.84 -5.22 17.32
CA GLY A 92 11.80 -4.26 17.67
C GLY A 92 10.57 -4.40 16.77
N ARG A 93 9.51 -3.70 17.16
CA ARG A 93 8.31 -3.55 16.33
C ARG A 93 8.49 -2.34 15.44
N TYR A 94 8.52 -2.57 14.13
CA TYR A 94 8.48 -1.52 13.12
C TYR A 94 7.06 -1.42 12.60
N SER A 95 6.55 -0.20 12.49
CA SER A 95 5.22 0.06 11.93
C SER A 95 5.26 1.24 10.99
N ASP A 96 4.28 1.27 10.11
CA ASP A 96 3.93 2.43 9.29
C ASP A 96 2.40 2.49 9.19
N LEU A 97 1.86 3.66 8.90
CA LEU A 97 0.44 3.85 8.62
C LEU A 97 0.33 4.62 7.31
N VAL A 98 -0.28 3.98 6.31
CA VAL A 98 -0.54 4.55 5.00
C VAL A 98 -2.01 4.92 4.85
N LYS A 99 -2.29 6.01 4.15
CA LYS A 99 -3.65 6.41 3.79
C LYS A 99 -3.94 6.01 2.35
N VAL A 100 -5.06 5.31 2.19
CA VAL A 100 -5.63 5.02 0.87
C VAL A 100 -6.77 6.00 0.63
N THR A 101 -6.67 6.78 -0.43
CA THR A 101 -7.73 7.71 -0.86
C THR A 101 -8.38 7.14 -2.11
N VAL A 102 -9.70 6.95 -2.07
CA VAL A 102 -10.51 6.53 -3.21
C VAL A 102 -11.45 7.67 -3.60
N THR A 103 -11.54 7.95 -4.89
CA THR A 103 -12.48 8.92 -5.48
C THR A 103 -13.23 8.25 -6.62
N TRP A 104 -14.53 8.50 -6.74
CA TRP A 104 -15.43 7.87 -7.71
C TRP A 104 -16.43 8.89 -8.27
#